data_AF-A0A2V5IZD2-F1
#
_entry.id   AF-A0A2V5IZD2-F1
#
_cell.length_a   1.000
_cell.length_b   1.000
_cell.length_c   1.000
_cell.angle_alpha   90.00
_cell.angle_beta   90.00
_cell.angle_gamma   90.00
#
_symmetry.space_group_name_H-M   'P 1'
#
loop_
_entity.id
_entity.type
_entity.pdbx_description
1 polymer ?
#
loop_
_entity_poly.entity_id
_entity_poly.type
_entity_poly.pdbx_seq_one_letter_code
_entity_poly.pdbx_strand_id
1 'polypeptide(L)'
;MKLLLSFCIGIIAILYTASYHYTFNLRDLIPSTILADHFPANLTTNTTTTSTTNTTNTTPTDIIIPPTDTMTLPRSIRQVFLAIEQAEGAGARVRRSIGTPKLRHLSPFLMLDHFTIGTGAGFPDHPHRGQETITYLLSGGVDHEDFAGNRGTIGPGDLQFMTAGKGIMHAEMPHENPDGAPNVGMQLWVDLPKDLKYCEPRYRDLRSAEIPRATADDGRVTVKVISGQSHGVDSVRDLAYTPVWLLDIAVKPGGRVRQALPLGWNAFAYTLQGATVFGSGDQTRNVKEFHNVVFEQQGEFVEASVPDNAEEEGRFLLVAGQPLDQKVVQYGPFVVTSEEEVYQAMMDFRTASNGFEKSRGWESEIGKRMAF
;
A
#
# COMPACT_ATOMS: atom_id res chain seq x y z
N MET A 1 48.20 24.15 21.69
CA MET A 1 47.57 22.82 21.68
C MET A 1 46.03 22.81 21.71
N LYS A 2 45.34 23.95 21.93
CA LYS A 2 43.86 24.02 21.94
C LYS A 2 43.19 24.48 20.62
N LEU A 3 43.96 24.98 19.63
CA LEU A 3 43.41 25.40 18.33
C LEU A 3 43.32 24.26 17.29
N LEU A 4 44.14 23.21 17.38
CA LEU A 4 44.07 22.07 16.46
C LEU A 4 42.89 21.12 16.74
N LEU A 5 42.36 21.12 17.97
CA LEU A 5 41.27 20.21 18.35
C LEU A 5 39.90 20.67 17.82
N SER A 6 39.68 21.98 17.64
CA SER A 6 38.42 22.52 17.10
C SER A 6 38.30 22.35 15.59
N PHE A 7 39.41 22.30 14.85
CA PHE A 7 39.41 22.07 13.40
C PHE A 7 39.14 20.58 13.07
N CYS A 8 39.65 19.65 13.89
CA CYS A 8 39.36 18.23 13.73
C CYS A 8 37.90 17.86 14.06
N ILE A 9 37.27 18.53 15.03
CA ILE A 9 35.85 18.28 15.37
C ILE A 9 34.91 18.86 14.29
N GLY A 10 35.27 19.99 13.67
CA GLY A 10 34.51 20.57 12.55
C GLY A 10 34.52 19.71 11.28
N ILE A 11 35.67 19.10 10.94
CA ILE A 11 35.80 18.22 9.78
C ILE A 11 35.09 16.87 10.01
N ILE A 12 35.11 16.35 11.24
CA ILE A 12 34.35 15.13 11.60
C ILE A 12 32.84 15.39 11.53
N ALA A 13 32.35 16.56 11.95
CA ALA A 13 30.92 16.90 11.87
C ALA A 13 30.45 17.07 10.41
N ILE A 14 31.28 17.64 9.52
CA ILE A 14 30.97 17.78 8.09
C ILE A 14 31.01 16.42 7.37
N LEU A 15 31.92 15.52 7.77
CA LEU A 15 31.96 14.15 7.24
C LEU A 15 30.82 13.26 7.78
N TYR A 16 30.29 13.54 8.98
CA TYR A 16 29.15 12.82 9.57
C TYR A 16 27.79 13.28 9.00
N THR A 17 27.65 14.54 8.59
CA THR A 17 26.44 15.03 7.91
C THR A 17 26.41 14.66 6.42
N ALA A 18 27.58 14.57 5.75
CA ALA A 18 27.66 14.12 4.37
C ALA A 18 27.33 12.62 4.18
N SER A 19 27.31 11.82 5.25
CA SER A 19 27.02 10.38 5.20
C SER A 19 25.54 10.03 5.41
N TYR A 20 24.64 11.01 5.59
CA TYR A 20 23.19 10.79 5.77
C TYR A 20 22.30 11.21 4.60
N HIS A 21 22.86 11.80 3.55
CA HIS A 21 22.14 12.03 2.28
C HIS A 21 22.43 10.89 1.31
N TYR A 22 21.98 9.68 1.65
CA TYR A 22 21.91 8.59 0.68
C TYR A 22 20.56 8.71 -0.04
N THR A 23 20.52 9.49 -1.13
CA THR A 23 19.53 9.20 -2.17
C THR A 23 19.83 7.79 -2.64
N PHE A 24 18.93 6.85 -2.36
CA PHE A 24 19.06 5.45 -2.76
C PHE A 24 18.98 5.37 -4.29
N ASN A 25 20.12 5.55 -4.96
CA ASN A 25 20.23 5.41 -6.40
C ASN A 25 20.58 3.95 -6.68
N LEU A 26 19.60 3.19 -7.22
CA LEU A 26 19.77 1.79 -7.59
C LEU A 26 20.95 1.56 -8.55
N ARG A 27 21.52 2.60 -9.16
CA ARG A 27 22.71 2.54 -10.01
C ARG A 27 24.02 2.24 -9.25
N ASP A 28 24.10 2.51 -7.96
CA ASP A 28 25.37 2.53 -7.21
C ASP A 28 25.75 1.18 -6.55
N LEU A 29 24.95 0.12 -6.73
CA LEU A 29 25.03 -1.09 -5.89
C LEU A 29 25.79 -2.29 -6.47
N ILE A 30 26.50 -2.21 -7.61
CA ILE A 30 27.33 -3.35 -8.08
C ILE A 30 28.63 -2.86 -8.77
N PRO A 31 29.82 -3.36 -8.37
CA PRO A 31 31.09 -3.11 -9.07
C PRO A 31 31.04 -3.62 -10.53
N SER A 32 31.59 -2.84 -11.46
CA SER A 32 31.53 -3.03 -12.92
C SER A 32 32.32 -4.23 -13.47
N THR A 33 32.43 -5.35 -12.76
CA THR A 33 33.28 -6.47 -13.16
C THR A 33 32.63 -7.83 -12.91
N ILE A 34 31.53 -8.16 -13.60
CA ILE A 34 31.23 -9.51 -14.11
C ILE A 34 30.39 -9.33 -15.39
N LEU A 35 31.07 -9.11 -16.52
CA LEU A 35 30.49 -9.19 -17.87
C LEU A 35 31.51 -9.92 -18.74
N ALA A 36 31.44 -11.25 -18.74
CA ALA A 36 31.93 -12.09 -19.82
C ALA A 36 31.39 -13.51 -19.61
N ASP A 37 30.96 -14.12 -20.70
CA ASP A 37 30.77 -15.56 -20.89
C ASP A 37 29.48 -16.20 -20.34
N HIS A 38 28.40 -16.08 -21.14
CA HIS A 38 27.79 -17.23 -21.84
C HIS A 38 26.46 -16.83 -22.52
N PHE A 39 26.51 -16.60 -23.82
CA PHE A 39 25.33 -16.66 -24.69
C PHE A 39 25.65 -17.61 -25.86
N PRO A 40 24.84 -18.65 -26.11
CA PRO A 40 24.65 -19.14 -27.45
C PRO A 40 23.43 -18.44 -28.07
N ALA A 41 23.70 -17.67 -29.11
CA ALA A 41 22.71 -17.23 -30.07
C ALA A 41 22.24 -18.44 -30.89
N ASN A 42 20.92 -18.67 -30.92
CA ASN A 42 20.14 -19.13 -32.08
C ASN A 42 18.78 -19.66 -31.60
N LEU A 43 17.71 -18.91 -31.83
CA LEU A 43 16.42 -19.54 -32.10
C LEU A 43 15.73 -18.79 -33.25
N THR A 44 15.61 -19.52 -34.35
CA THR A 44 14.92 -19.17 -35.57
C THR A 44 13.41 -19.09 -35.34
N THR A 45 12.80 -18.12 -36.01
CA THR A 45 11.37 -17.89 -36.09
C THR A 45 10.69 -19.00 -36.91
N ASN A 46 9.78 -19.76 -36.27
CA ASN A 46 8.79 -20.55 -36.98
C ASN A 46 7.39 -20.10 -36.56
N THR A 47 6.74 -19.38 -37.47
CA THR A 47 5.31 -19.10 -37.49
C THR A 47 4.56 -20.41 -37.73
N THR A 48 3.74 -20.84 -36.77
CA THR A 48 2.68 -21.82 -37.02
C THR A 48 1.40 -21.33 -36.36
N THR A 49 0.39 -21.14 -37.20
CA THR A 49 -0.98 -20.80 -36.82
C THR A 49 -1.66 -22.06 -36.29
N THR A 50 -2.12 -22.04 -35.04
CA THR A 50 -3.03 -23.08 -34.53
C THR A 50 -4.12 -22.46 -33.66
N SER A 51 -5.34 -22.87 -34.00
CA SER A 51 -6.63 -22.43 -33.49
C SER A 51 -6.90 -22.94 -32.07
N THR A 52 -7.47 -22.05 -31.25
CA THR A 52 -8.48 -22.28 -30.20
C THR A 52 -8.50 -23.64 -29.49
N THR A 53 -8.09 -23.63 -28.22
CA THR A 53 -8.70 -24.45 -27.18
C THR A 53 -8.88 -23.60 -25.92
N ASN A 54 -10.13 -23.45 -25.51
CA ASN A 54 -10.56 -22.81 -24.27
C ASN A 54 -9.77 -23.36 -23.08
N THR A 55 -8.93 -22.53 -22.48
CA THR A 55 -8.41 -22.76 -21.14
C THR A 55 -9.54 -22.49 -20.15
N THR A 56 -9.85 -23.53 -19.39
CA THR A 56 -10.81 -23.55 -18.29
C THR A 56 -10.53 -22.45 -17.29
N ASN A 57 -11.50 -21.54 -17.13
CA ASN A 57 -11.61 -20.66 -15.97
C ASN A 57 -11.53 -21.51 -14.70
N THR A 58 -10.42 -21.45 -13.99
CA THR A 58 -10.39 -21.81 -12.57
C THR A 58 -11.24 -20.78 -11.83
N THR A 59 -12.44 -21.20 -11.43
CA THR A 59 -13.34 -20.45 -10.54
C THR A 59 -12.56 -20.01 -9.30
N PRO A 60 -12.68 -18.76 -8.82
CA PRO A 60 -12.17 -18.40 -7.51
C PRO A 60 -12.75 -19.37 -6.48
N THR A 61 -11.93 -19.90 -5.58
CA THR A 61 -12.43 -20.49 -4.33
C THR A 61 -13.46 -19.54 -3.74
N ASP A 62 -14.71 -19.99 -3.62
CA ASP A 62 -15.82 -19.14 -3.17
C ASP A 62 -15.43 -18.43 -1.88
N ILE A 63 -15.48 -17.10 -1.88
CA ILE A 63 -15.22 -16.28 -0.69
C ILE A 63 -16.38 -16.55 0.28
N ILE A 64 -16.14 -17.37 1.31
CA ILE A 64 -17.16 -17.69 2.31
C ILE A 64 -17.22 -16.54 3.32
N ILE A 65 -18.33 -15.82 3.29
CA ILE A 65 -18.62 -14.74 4.24
C ILE A 65 -19.70 -15.22 5.21
N PRO A 66 -19.45 -15.18 6.53
CA PRO A 66 -20.46 -15.54 7.53
C PRO A 66 -21.69 -14.63 7.43
N PRO A 67 -22.92 -15.17 7.47
CA PRO A 67 -24.14 -14.36 7.51
C PRO A 67 -24.16 -13.52 8.80
N THR A 68 -24.49 -12.22 8.68
CA THR A 68 -24.41 -11.27 9.79
C THR A 68 -25.19 -11.72 11.03
N ASP A 69 -26.36 -12.35 10.85
CA ASP A 69 -27.25 -12.76 11.94
C ASP A 69 -26.80 -14.04 12.66
N THR A 70 -25.85 -14.80 12.10
CA THR A 70 -25.42 -16.10 12.63
C THR A 70 -23.97 -16.12 13.12
N MET A 71 -23.26 -14.99 13.04
CA MET A 71 -21.87 -14.91 13.48
C MET A 71 -21.77 -14.97 15.00
N THR A 72 -20.92 -15.86 15.50
CA THR A 72 -20.77 -16.10 16.95
C THR A 72 -19.33 -16.01 17.43
N LEU A 73 -18.33 -16.22 16.55
CA LEU A 73 -16.93 -16.23 16.93
C LEU A 73 -16.21 -14.92 16.52
N PRO A 74 -15.91 -14.00 17.46
CA PRO A 74 -15.11 -12.82 17.14
C PRO A 74 -13.65 -13.20 16.88
N ARG A 75 -12.98 -12.46 15.99
CA ARG A 75 -11.53 -12.57 15.80
C ARG A 75 -10.79 -11.96 16.98
N SER A 76 -9.90 -12.73 17.58
CA SER A 76 -9.01 -12.23 18.65
C SER A 76 -7.96 -11.28 18.10
N ILE A 77 -7.49 -10.36 18.95
CA ILE A 77 -6.39 -9.45 18.62
C ILE A 77 -5.07 -10.20 18.76
N ARG A 78 -4.31 -10.32 17.67
CA ARG A 78 -2.95 -10.90 17.66
C ARG A 78 -1.92 -9.93 18.22
N GLN A 79 -1.99 -8.67 17.79
CA GLN A 79 -1.04 -7.62 18.22
C GLN A 79 -1.60 -6.22 17.98
N VAL A 80 -1.15 -5.27 18.79
CA VAL A 80 -1.39 -3.84 18.62
C VAL A 80 -0.06 -3.10 18.71
N PHE A 81 0.22 -2.21 17.76
CA PHE A 81 1.45 -1.42 17.80
C PHE A 81 1.32 -0.07 17.08
N LEU A 82 2.00 0.93 17.62
CA LEU A 82 2.12 2.26 17.00
C LEU A 82 2.94 2.19 15.71
N ALA A 83 2.45 2.85 14.65
CA ALA A 83 3.19 3.04 13.41
C ALA A 83 4.37 4.00 13.62
N ILE A 84 5.51 3.67 13.01
CA ILE A 84 6.76 4.39 13.20
C ILE A 84 6.86 5.49 12.14
N GLU A 85 7.16 6.70 12.58
CA GLU A 85 7.35 7.83 11.67
C GLU A 85 8.76 7.83 11.05
N GLN A 86 8.84 7.93 9.73
CA GLN A 86 10.10 7.92 8.98
C GLN A 86 10.03 8.84 7.76
N ALA A 87 11.19 9.20 7.22
CA ALA A 87 11.30 9.92 5.96
C ALA A 87 11.24 8.94 4.78
N GLU A 88 10.58 9.33 3.70
CA GLU A 88 10.50 8.58 2.44
C GLU A 88 10.48 9.56 1.26
N GLY A 89 10.73 9.05 0.05
CA GLY A 89 10.76 9.86 -1.16
C GLY A 89 11.72 11.04 -1.03
N ALA A 90 11.28 12.22 -1.48
CA ALA A 90 12.01 13.46 -1.31
C ALA A 90 11.28 14.34 -0.28
N GLY A 91 11.75 14.36 0.96
CA GLY A 91 11.22 15.23 2.02
C GLY A 91 9.87 14.82 2.62
N ALA A 92 9.24 13.75 2.15
CA ALA A 92 7.95 13.29 2.66
C ALA A 92 8.11 12.55 3.99
N ARG A 93 7.08 12.61 4.83
CA ARG A 93 7.00 11.88 6.11
C ARG A 93 5.88 10.86 6.03
N VAL A 94 6.14 9.66 6.52
CA VAL A 94 5.15 8.59 6.61
C VAL A 94 5.17 7.95 7.99
N ARG A 95 4.02 7.49 8.47
CA ARG A 95 3.93 6.54 9.59
C ARG A 95 3.73 5.13 9.03
N ARG A 96 4.79 4.31 9.08
CA ARG A 96 4.79 2.94 8.58
C ARG A 96 4.34 1.94 9.64
N SER A 97 3.38 1.08 9.31
CA SER A 97 2.93 0.00 10.19
C SER A 97 3.35 -1.39 9.67
N ILE A 98 2.80 -1.81 8.53
CA ILE A 98 3.25 -3.00 7.78
C ILE A 98 4.50 -2.60 6.98
N GLY A 99 5.51 -3.48 6.92
CA GLY A 99 6.83 -3.19 6.35
C GLY A 99 7.89 -2.87 7.42
N THR A 100 7.49 -2.79 8.69
CA THR A 100 8.41 -2.57 9.83
C THR A 100 8.99 -3.89 10.37
N PRO A 101 10.05 -3.88 11.19
CA PRO A 101 10.53 -5.09 11.85
C PRO A 101 9.48 -5.80 12.73
N LYS A 102 8.49 -5.05 13.27
CA LYS A 102 7.38 -5.63 14.06
C LYS A 102 6.40 -6.43 13.19
N LEU A 103 6.24 -6.05 11.93
CA LEU A 103 5.36 -6.70 10.97
C LEU A 103 5.90 -6.50 9.56
N ARG A 104 6.84 -7.36 9.16
CA ARG A 104 7.53 -7.26 7.87
C ARG A 104 6.57 -7.28 6.70
N HIS A 105 5.59 -8.18 6.74
CA HIS A 105 4.46 -8.25 5.83
C HIS A 105 3.32 -9.03 6.52
N LEU A 106 2.11 -8.92 5.97
CA LEU A 106 0.93 -9.69 6.39
C LEU A 106 0.17 -10.07 5.12
N SER A 107 0.52 -11.21 4.50
CA SER A 107 0.02 -11.61 3.17
C SER A 107 -1.49 -11.40 3.02
N PRO A 108 -1.97 -10.68 1.99
CA PRO A 108 -1.22 -10.18 0.82
C PRO A 108 -0.59 -8.79 1.03
N PHE A 109 -0.67 -8.19 2.21
CA PHE A 109 -0.21 -6.82 2.47
C PHE A 109 1.30 -6.75 2.70
N LEU A 110 1.96 -5.89 1.94
CA LEU A 110 3.42 -5.73 1.93
C LEU A 110 3.86 -4.50 2.74
N MET A 111 3.08 -3.43 2.65
CA MET A 111 3.40 -2.14 3.27
C MET A 111 2.12 -1.37 3.54
N LEU A 112 2.07 -0.63 4.66
CA LEU A 112 1.04 0.36 4.92
C LEU A 112 1.67 1.61 5.51
N ASP A 113 1.56 2.70 4.78
CA ASP A 113 1.99 4.03 5.18
C ASP A 113 0.81 4.97 5.32
N HIS A 114 0.80 5.73 6.42
CA HIS A 114 0.00 6.94 6.56
C HIS A 114 0.90 8.13 6.26
N PHE A 115 0.76 8.74 5.08
CA PHE A 115 1.63 9.82 4.62
C PHE A 115 1.11 11.20 5.01
N THR A 116 2.04 12.12 5.19
CA THR A 116 1.80 13.57 5.26
C THR A 116 2.84 14.25 4.39
N ILE A 117 2.40 14.87 3.30
CA ILE A 117 3.26 15.45 2.27
C ILE A 117 3.03 16.96 2.25
N GLY A 118 4.00 17.72 2.73
CA GLY A 118 4.00 19.18 2.67
C GLY A 118 4.52 19.72 1.32
N THR A 119 4.51 21.03 1.18
CA THR A 119 5.08 21.73 0.02
C THR A 119 6.57 21.40 -0.16
N GLY A 120 6.99 21.17 -1.40
CA GLY A 120 8.39 20.84 -1.73
C GLY A 120 8.81 19.44 -1.30
N ALA A 121 7.86 18.58 -0.93
CA ALA A 121 8.08 17.16 -0.69
C ALA A 121 7.29 16.30 -1.68
N GLY A 122 7.58 15.00 -1.77
CA GLY A 122 6.79 14.07 -2.57
C GLY A 122 7.52 12.79 -2.91
N PHE A 123 6.96 12.05 -3.86
CA PHE A 123 7.54 10.82 -4.39
C PHE A 123 7.82 11.03 -5.88
N PRO A 124 9.00 11.56 -6.25
CA PRO A 124 9.37 11.75 -7.66
C PRO A 124 9.51 10.40 -8.37
N ASP A 125 9.87 10.43 -9.64
CA ASP A 125 9.98 9.27 -10.53
C ASP A 125 10.62 8.04 -9.87
N HIS A 126 9.82 7.00 -9.68
CA HIS A 126 10.25 5.75 -9.06
C HIS A 126 9.52 4.55 -9.68
N PRO A 127 10.16 3.36 -9.75
CA PRO A 127 9.56 2.18 -10.35
C PRO A 127 8.76 1.35 -9.33
N HIS A 128 7.93 0.43 -9.84
CA HIS A 128 7.33 -0.71 -9.12
C HIS A 128 7.24 -1.94 -10.03
N ARG A 129 7.26 -3.16 -9.47
CA ARG A 129 7.01 -4.43 -10.18
C ARG A 129 6.48 -5.52 -9.24
N GLY A 130 5.40 -6.17 -9.64
CA GLY A 130 4.87 -7.38 -9.00
C GLY A 130 3.93 -7.16 -7.81
N GLN A 131 3.49 -5.92 -7.58
CA GLN A 131 2.51 -5.53 -6.58
C GLN A 131 1.40 -4.62 -7.17
N GLU A 132 0.35 -4.41 -6.39
CA GLU A 132 -0.60 -3.31 -6.54
C GLU A 132 -0.35 -2.26 -5.46
N THR A 133 -0.54 -0.98 -5.78
CA THR A 133 -0.55 0.11 -4.80
C THR A 133 -1.95 0.72 -4.75
N ILE A 134 -2.45 0.90 -3.53
CA ILE A 134 -3.76 1.51 -3.27
C ILE A 134 -3.49 2.81 -2.51
N THR A 135 -3.75 3.93 -3.17
CA THR A 135 -3.66 5.27 -2.58
C THR A 135 -5.05 5.70 -2.16
N TYR A 136 -5.27 6.01 -0.88
CA TYR A 136 -6.53 6.57 -0.37
C TYR A 136 -6.28 7.93 0.27
N LEU A 137 -6.87 8.98 -0.28
CA LEU A 137 -6.60 10.33 0.21
C LEU A 137 -7.59 10.77 1.29
N LEU A 138 -7.07 11.25 2.42
CA LEU A 138 -7.86 11.69 3.56
C LEU A 138 -8.14 13.20 3.51
N SER A 139 -7.15 14.00 3.10
CA SER A 139 -7.27 15.45 2.92
C SER A 139 -6.25 15.98 1.89
N GLY A 140 -6.61 17.08 1.22
CA GLY A 140 -5.78 17.71 0.18
C GLY A 140 -5.91 17.04 -1.20
N GLY A 141 -4.83 16.95 -1.95
CA GLY A 141 -4.72 16.25 -3.24
C GLY A 141 -3.36 15.58 -3.44
N VAL A 142 -3.31 14.54 -4.27
CA VAL A 142 -2.04 13.99 -4.81
C VAL A 142 -2.16 13.93 -6.33
N ASP A 143 -1.24 14.58 -7.02
CA ASP A 143 -1.08 14.46 -8.46
C ASP A 143 -0.23 13.22 -8.76
N HIS A 144 -0.64 12.43 -9.75
CA HIS A 144 0.11 11.28 -10.23
C HIS A 144 0.38 11.39 -11.74
N GLU A 145 1.51 10.85 -12.18
CA GLU A 145 1.92 10.79 -13.59
C GLU A 145 2.79 9.57 -13.83
N ASP A 146 2.56 8.82 -14.91
CA ASP A 146 3.35 7.65 -15.28
C ASP A 146 3.95 7.70 -16.69
N PHE A 147 4.87 6.78 -16.94
CA PHE A 147 5.54 6.62 -18.24
C PHE A 147 4.65 6.05 -19.37
N ALA A 148 3.42 5.64 -19.06
CA ALA A 148 2.44 5.15 -20.02
C ALA A 148 1.52 6.29 -20.50
N GLY A 149 1.62 7.47 -19.89
CA GLY A 149 0.87 8.68 -20.22
C GLY A 149 -0.34 8.91 -19.29
N ASN A 150 -0.59 8.03 -18.31
CA ASN A 150 -1.64 8.23 -17.34
C ASN A 150 -1.25 9.36 -16.39
N ARG A 151 -2.21 10.25 -16.10
CA ARG A 151 -2.03 11.36 -15.15
C ARG A 151 -3.37 11.78 -14.57
N GLY A 152 -3.34 12.34 -13.38
CA GLY A 152 -4.54 12.83 -12.72
C GLY A 152 -4.28 13.35 -11.31
N THR A 153 -5.36 13.75 -10.65
CA THR A 153 -5.33 14.15 -9.24
C THR A 153 -6.30 13.26 -8.47
N ILE A 154 -5.79 12.69 -7.38
CA ILE A 154 -6.56 11.96 -6.37
C ILE A 154 -7.01 13.02 -5.35
N GLY A 155 -8.32 13.22 -5.19
CA GLY A 155 -8.89 14.21 -4.27
C GLY A 155 -9.33 13.58 -2.93
N PRO A 156 -9.84 14.38 -1.97
CA PRO A 156 -10.23 13.87 -0.65
C PRO A 156 -11.33 12.82 -0.75
N GLY A 157 -11.05 11.64 -0.19
CA GLY A 157 -11.92 10.49 -0.22
C GLY A 157 -11.85 9.66 -1.51
N ASP A 158 -11.08 10.10 -2.51
CA ASP A 158 -10.84 9.32 -3.72
C ASP A 158 -9.77 8.26 -3.47
N LEU A 159 -9.81 7.22 -4.31
CA LEU A 159 -8.80 6.18 -4.36
C LEU A 159 -8.22 6.01 -5.75
N GLN A 160 -6.97 5.56 -5.78
CA GLN A 160 -6.34 4.98 -6.95
C GLN A 160 -5.85 3.58 -6.63
N PHE A 161 -6.23 2.63 -7.47
CA PHE A 161 -5.69 1.28 -7.48
C PHE A 161 -4.78 1.15 -8.70
N MET A 162 -3.48 1.05 -8.47
CA MET A 162 -2.48 0.86 -9.52
C MET A 162 -1.93 -0.56 -9.45
N THR A 163 -2.19 -1.37 -10.47
CA THR A 163 -1.49 -2.64 -10.68
C THR A 163 -0.15 -2.34 -11.38
N ALA A 164 0.99 -2.60 -10.72
CA ALA A 164 2.30 -2.41 -11.33
C ALA A 164 2.67 -3.52 -12.33
N GLY A 165 2.24 -4.76 -12.05
CA GLY A 165 2.47 -5.92 -12.91
C GLY A 165 3.95 -6.05 -13.33
N LYS A 166 4.20 -6.23 -14.63
CA LYS A 166 5.56 -6.38 -15.19
C LYS A 166 6.46 -5.15 -15.03
N GLY A 167 5.91 -3.98 -14.68
CA GLY A 167 6.72 -2.79 -14.43
C GLY A 167 5.97 -1.50 -14.73
N ILE A 168 6.07 -0.54 -13.80
CA ILE A 168 5.64 0.84 -13.99
C ILE A 168 6.67 1.80 -13.42
N MET A 169 6.84 2.96 -14.05
CA MET A 169 7.56 4.10 -13.46
C MET A 169 6.61 5.29 -13.40
N HIS A 170 6.50 5.89 -12.22
CA HIS A 170 5.55 6.96 -11.95
C HIS A 170 6.06 7.93 -10.89
N ALA A 171 5.38 9.06 -10.75
CA ALA A 171 5.56 10.03 -9.69
C ALA A 171 4.22 10.28 -8.98
N GLU A 172 4.28 10.55 -7.68
CA GLU A 172 3.16 10.91 -6.81
C GLU A 172 3.56 12.16 -6.02
N MET A 173 3.07 13.31 -6.45
CA MET A 173 3.46 14.62 -5.93
C MET A 173 2.27 15.29 -5.22
N PRO A 174 2.50 16.08 -4.16
CA PRO A 174 1.42 16.77 -3.48
C PRO A 174 0.74 17.74 -4.45
N HIS A 175 -0.59 17.76 -4.44
CA HIS A 175 -1.33 18.85 -5.04
C HIS A 175 -1.15 20.10 -4.18
N GLU A 176 -1.05 21.28 -4.82
CA GLU A 176 -0.91 22.54 -4.09
C GLU A 176 -2.25 22.93 -3.46
N ASN A 177 -2.32 22.89 -2.13
CA ASN A 177 -3.49 23.38 -1.40
C ASN A 177 -3.41 24.91 -1.26
N PRO A 178 -4.51 25.66 -1.48
CA PRO A 178 -4.51 27.12 -1.43
C PRO A 178 -4.04 27.73 -0.09
N ASP A 179 -4.23 27.00 1.01
CA ASP A 179 -3.83 27.38 2.37
C ASP A 179 -2.45 26.85 2.76
N GLY A 180 -1.77 26.11 1.88
CA GLY A 180 -0.49 25.46 2.14
C GLY A 180 -0.58 24.28 3.11
N ALA A 181 -1.78 23.79 3.43
CA ALA A 181 -1.94 22.62 4.28
C ALA A 181 -1.29 21.37 3.65
N PRO A 182 -0.73 20.45 4.44
CA PRO A 182 -0.16 19.22 3.91
C PRO A 182 -1.25 18.28 3.39
N ASN A 183 -0.86 17.43 2.43
CA ASN A 183 -1.69 16.37 1.89
C ASN A 183 -1.55 15.11 2.74
N VAL A 184 -2.67 14.52 3.14
CA VAL A 184 -2.69 13.38 4.08
C VAL A 184 -3.46 12.24 3.46
N GLY A 185 -2.88 11.04 3.52
CA GLY A 185 -3.48 9.85 2.93
C GLY A 185 -2.81 8.57 3.34
N MET A 186 -3.24 7.48 2.73
CA MET A 186 -2.78 6.13 3.00
C MET A 186 -2.24 5.50 1.72
N GLN A 187 -1.09 4.83 1.82
CA GLN A 187 -0.53 3.99 0.76
C GLN A 187 -0.50 2.54 1.25
N LEU A 188 -1.27 1.66 0.62
CA LEU A 188 -1.26 0.22 0.88
C LEU A 188 -0.66 -0.52 -0.31
N TRP A 189 0.37 -1.34 -0.07
CA TRP A 189 0.89 -2.25 -1.08
C TRP A 189 0.31 -3.65 -0.88
N VAL A 190 -0.21 -4.22 -1.97
CA VAL A 190 -0.82 -5.54 -2.00
C VAL A 190 -0.04 -6.40 -2.98
N ASP A 191 0.41 -7.57 -2.54
CA ASP A 191 1.12 -8.52 -3.37
C ASP A 191 0.21 -9.07 -4.47
N LEU A 192 0.74 -9.21 -5.68
CA LEU A 192 0.05 -9.91 -6.76
C LEU A 192 0.30 -11.42 -6.65
N PRO A 193 -0.70 -12.27 -6.96
CA PRO A 193 -0.49 -13.69 -7.17
C PRO A 193 0.65 -13.90 -8.16
N LYS A 194 1.45 -14.95 -7.96
CA LYS A 194 2.61 -15.28 -8.79
C LYS A 194 2.31 -15.16 -10.29
N ASP A 195 1.18 -15.70 -10.75
CA ASP A 195 0.80 -15.74 -12.16
C ASP A 195 0.38 -14.37 -12.73
N LEU A 196 0.14 -13.38 -11.86
CA LEU A 196 -0.23 -12.00 -12.23
C LEU A 196 0.92 -11.01 -12.02
N LYS A 197 2.06 -11.42 -11.48
CA LYS A 197 3.20 -10.52 -11.24
C LYS A 197 3.77 -9.86 -12.51
N TYR A 198 3.51 -10.44 -13.67
CA TYR A 198 3.97 -9.92 -14.97
C TYR A 198 2.81 -9.54 -15.91
N CYS A 199 1.61 -9.28 -15.37
CA CYS A 199 0.53 -8.72 -16.15
C CYS A 199 0.85 -7.29 -16.63
N GLU A 200 0.07 -6.79 -17.58
CA GLU A 200 0.18 -5.39 -17.99
C GLU A 200 -0.22 -4.45 -16.83
N PRO A 201 0.49 -3.32 -16.63
CA PRO A 201 0.09 -2.33 -15.65
C PRO A 201 -1.31 -1.79 -15.93
N ARG A 202 -2.06 -1.49 -14.88
CA ARG A 202 -3.45 -1.02 -14.98
C ARG A 202 -3.77 -0.03 -13.87
N TYR A 203 -4.58 0.98 -14.17
CA TYR A 203 -5.16 1.90 -13.18
C TYR A 203 -6.66 1.68 -13.05
N ARG A 204 -7.14 1.86 -11.82
CA ARG A 204 -8.56 2.01 -11.52
C ARG A 204 -8.73 3.10 -10.47
N ASP A 205 -9.24 4.24 -10.89
CA ASP A 205 -9.66 5.30 -9.98
C ASP A 205 -11.07 5.00 -9.44
N LEU A 206 -11.31 5.38 -8.20
CA LEU A 206 -12.61 5.32 -7.55
C LEU A 206 -12.87 6.65 -6.84
N ARG A 207 -13.86 7.41 -7.31
CA ARG A 207 -14.18 8.70 -6.72
C ARG A 207 -14.97 8.52 -5.43
N SER A 208 -14.76 9.40 -4.46
CA SER A 208 -15.45 9.42 -3.16
C SER A 208 -16.98 9.38 -3.29
N ALA A 209 -17.50 10.02 -4.35
CA ALA A 209 -18.93 10.07 -4.64
C ALA A 209 -19.51 8.72 -5.12
N GLU A 210 -18.67 7.84 -5.65
CA GLU A 210 -19.06 6.51 -6.15
C GLU A 210 -19.05 5.45 -5.04
N ILE A 211 -18.44 5.75 -3.88
CA ILE A 211 -18.26 4.78 -2.79
C ILE A 211 -19.58 4.61 -2.02
N PRO A 212 -20.17 3.40 -2.02
CA PRO A 212 -21.37 3.12 -1.26
C PRO A 212 -21.13 3.25 0.25
N ARG A 213 -22.18 3.66 0.98
CA ARG A 213 -22.14 3.81 2.44
C ARG A 213 -23.15 2.89 3.10
N ALA A 214 -22.68 2.12 4.07
CA ALA A 214 -23.53 1.36 4.98
C ALA A 214 -23.66 2.11 6.32
N THR A 215 -24.77 1.85 7.02
CA THR A 215 -25.00 2.35 8.38
C THR A 215 -25.35 1.20 9.30
N ALA A 216 -24.91 1.27 10.55
CA ALA A 216 -25.25 0.28 11.58
C ALA A 216 -25.50 0.97 12.92
N ASP A 217 -26.03 0.19 13.87
CA ASP A 217 -26.26 0.60 15.26
C ASP A 217 -27.03 1.93 15.36
N ASP A 218 -28.22 1.94 14.73
CA ASP A 218 -29.13 3.09 14.68
C ASP A 218 -28.48 4.38 14.15
N GLY A 219 -27.53 4.25 13.23
CA GLY A 219 -26.83 5.38 12.60
C GLY A 219 -25.65 5.93 13.41
N ARG A 220 -25.23 5.24 14.48
CA ARG A 220 -24.00 5.55 15.21
C ARG A 220 -22.74 5.08 14.49
N VAL A 221 -22.88 4.14 13.56
CA VAL A 221 -21.79 3.63 12.74
C VAL A 221 -22.04 3.98 11.27
N THR A 222 -21.03 4.53 10.62
CA THR A 222 -21.00 4.73 9.16
C THR A 222 -19.80 4.00 8.57
N VAL A 223 -20.02 3.26 7.48
CA VAL A 223 -18.97 2.51 6.78
C VAL A 223 -18.95 2.94 5.32
N LYS A 224 -17.82 3.47 4.85
CA LYS A 224 -17.56 3.56 3.40
C LYS A 224 -17.07 2.21 2.91
N VAL A 225 -17.83 1.58 2.02
CA VAL A 225 -17.55 0.24 1.50
C VAL A 225 -16.69 0.38 0.24
N ILE A 226 -15.39 0.64 0.43
CA ILE A 226 -14.45 0.89 -0.67
C ILE A 226 -14.27 -0.40 -1.51
N SER A 227 -14.01 -1.51 -0.85
CA SER A 227 -13.98 -2.85 -1.47
C SER A 227 -14.51 -3.89 -0.48
N GLY A 228 -15.35 -4.80 -0.95
CA GLY A 228 -16.00 -5.83 -0.15
C GLY A 228 -17.47 -5.53 0.15
N GLN A 229 -17.95 -5.94 1.33
CA GLN A 229 -19.32 -5.67 1.75
C GLN A 229 -19.43 -5.33 3.24
N SER A 230 -20.44 -4.55 3.60
CA SER A 230 -20.75 -4.22 4.98
C SER A 230 -22.26 -4.01 5.15
N HIS A 231 -22.87 -4.71 6.11
CA HIS A 231 -24.28 -4.52 6.51
C HIS A 231 -25.27 -4.47 5.33
N GLY A 232 -25.15 -5.42 4.40
CA GLY A 232 -26.03 -5.52 3.23
C GLY A 232 -25.71 -4.57 2.08
N VAL A 233 -24.60 -3.81 2.16
CA VAL A 233 -24.12 -2.93 1.09
C VAL A 233 -22.82 -3.48 0.51
N ASP A 234 -22.81 -3.72 -0.78
CA ASP A 234 -21.63 -4.11 -1.57
C ASP A 234 -20.87 -2.91 -2.12
N SER A 235 -19.56 -3.05 -2.29
CA SER A 235 -18.71 -2.10 -3.01
C SER A 235 -18.92 -2.15 -4.53
N VAL A 236 -18.37 -1.15 -5.22
CA VAL A 236 -18.08 -1.26 -6.66
C VAL A 236 -17.14 -2.45 -6.91
N ARG A 237 -17.35 -3.21 -7.99
CA ARG A 237 -16.57 -4.41 -8.34
C ARG A 237 -15.32 -4.09 -9.18
N ASP A 238 -14.46 -5.11 -9.30
CA ASP A 238 -13.30 -5.16 -10.21
C ASP A 238 -12.21 -4.08 -9.99
N LEU A 239 -11.97 -3.72 -8.72
CA LEU A 239 -11.00 -2.70 -8.34
C LEU A 239 -9.54 -3.17 -8.36
N ALA A 240 -9.28 -4.39 -7.89
CA ALA A 240 -7.95 -4.97 -7.71
C ALA A 240 -7.93 -6.42 -8.22
N TYR A 241 -6.75 -6.93 -8.58
CA TYR A 241 -6.60 -8.34 -8.94
C TYR A 241 -6.54 -9.25 -7.71
N THR A 242 -5.85 -8.81 -6.66
CA THR A 242 -5.83 -9.55 -5.40
C THR A 242 -7.09 -9.24 -4.60
N PRO A 243 -7.87 -10.25 -4.17
CA PRO A 243 -9.05 -10.02 -3.35
C PRO A 243 -8.70 -9.31 -2.03
N VAL A 244 -9.14 -8.05 -1.92
CA VAL A 244 -8.93 -7.19 -0.75
C VAL A 244 -10.23 -6.49 -0.41
N TRP A 245 -10.60 -6.52 0.86
CA TRP A 245 -11.62 -5.69 1.45
C TRP A 245 -10.95 -4.51 2.15
N LEU A 246 -11.50 -3.32 1.91
CA LEU A 246 -11.05 -2.07 2.50
C LEU A 246 -12.30 -1.30 2.91
N LEU A 247 -12.41 -0.99 4.20
CA LEU A 247 -13.55 -0.31 4.78
C LEU A 247 -13.04 0.88 5.60
N ASP A 248 -13.61 2.06 5.40
CA ASP A 248 -13.37 3.24 6.25
C ASP A 248 -14.57 3.42 7.17
N ILE A 249 -14.36 3.15 8.46
CA ILE A 249 -15.40 3.02 9.47
C ILE A 249 -15.28 4.17 10.46
N ALA A 250 -16.38 4.90 10.65
CA ALA A 250 -16.55 5.90 11.68
C ALA A 250 -17.60 5.42 12.70
N VAL A 251 -17.26 5.51 13.98
CA VAL A 251 -18.08 5.08 15.12
C VAL A 251 -18.22 6.26 16.07
N LYS A 252 -19.44 6.78 16.21
CA LYS A 252 -19.76 7.84 17.17
C LYS A 252 -19.67 7.32 18.61
N PRO A 253 -19.52 8.21 19.62
CA PRO A 253 -19.65 7.82 21.03
C PRO A 253 -20.89 6.97 21.28
N GLY A 254 -20.69 5.86 22.00
CA GLY A 254 -21.72 4.85 22.26
C GLY A 254 -21.98 3.86 21.12
N GLY A 255 -21.36 4.07 19.97
CA GLY A 255 -21.53 3.25 18.78
C GLY A 255 -20.78 1.92 18.88
N ARG A 256 -21.34 0.88 18.24
CA ARG A 256 -20.74 -0.46 18.18
C ARG A 256 -20.94 -1.11 16.83
N VAL A 257 -19.89 -1.75 16.31
CA VAL A 257 -19.92 -2.43 15.01
C VAL A 257 -19.40 -3.86 15.12
N ARG A 258 -20.07 -4.78 14.41
CA ARG A 258 -19.60 -6.14 14.14
C ARG A 258 -19.45 -6.31 12.64
N GLN A 259 -18.22 -6.24 12.15
CA GLN A 259 -17.95 -6.39 10.72
C GLN A 259 -17.57 -7.84 10.41
N ALA A 260 -18.44 -8.53 9.66
CA ALA A 260 -18.14 -9.82 9.07
C ALA A 260 -16.92 -9.72 8.16
N LEU A 261 -16.04 -10.72 8.18
CA LEU A 261 -14.91 -10.84 7.26
C LEU A 261 -14.91 -12.21 6.60
N PRO A 262 -14.40 -12.34 5.36
CA PRO A 262 -14.24 -13.64 4.74
C PRO A 262 -13.40 -14.58 5.59
N LEU A 263 -13.82 -15.84 5.71
CA LEU A 263 -13.13 -16.83 6.51
C LEU A 263 -11.72 -17.11 5.98
N GLY A 264 -10.76 -17.26 6.88
CA GLY A 264 -9.36 -17.51 6.55
C GLY A 264 -8.58 -16.31 6.02
N TRP A 265 -9.21 -15.15 5.80
CA TRP A 265 -8.50 -13.96 5.36
C TRP A 265 -7.63 -13.35 6.46
N ASN A 266 -6.46 -12.82 6.10
CA ASN A 266 -5.69 -11.97 7.02
C ASN A 266 -6.37 -10.62 7.15
N ALA A 267 -6.38 -10.04 8.36
CA ALA A 267 -7.03 -8.77 8.61
C ALA A 267 -6.28 -7.89 9.63
N PHE A 268 -6.40 -6.58 9.45
CA PHE A 268 -5.94 -5.58 10.39
C PHE A 268 -6.84 -4.34 10.37
N ALA A 269 -6.83 -3.59 11.48
CA ALA A 269 -7.38 -2.25 11.53
C ALA A 269 -6.27 -1.21 11.73
N TYR A 270 -6.45 -0.01 11.19
CA TYR A 270 -5.55 1.12 11.39
C TYR A 270 -6.35 2.34 11.84
N THR A 271 -6.08 2.83 13.06
CA THR A 271 -6.80 3.96 13.67
C THR A 271 -6.35 5.29 13.07
N LEU A 272 -7.29 6.01 12.47
CA LEU A 272 -7.07 7.30 11.81
C LEU A 272 -7.33 8.48 12.74
N GLN A 273 -8.37 8.39 13.57
CA GLN A 273 -8.82 9.46 14.46
C GLN A 273 -9.42 8.87 15.73
N GLY A 274 -9.22 9.58 16.84
CA GLY A 274 -9.78 9.22 18.13
C GLY A 274 -9.24 7.91 18.69
N ALA A 275 -10.04 7.30 19.57
CA ALA A 275 -9.74 6.01 20.15
C ALA A 275 -10.90 5.05 19.91
N THR A 276 -10.57 3.80 19.60
CA THR A 276 -11.54 2.73 19.35
C THR A 276 -11.20 1.53 20.23
N VAL A 277 -12.21 0.98 20.88
CA VAL A 277 -12.10 -0.28 21.63
C VAL A 277 -12.33 -1.43 20.66
N PHE A 278 -11.30 -2.23 20.42
CA PHE A 278 -11.37 -3.45 19.61
C PHE A 278 -11.45 -4.71 20.48
N GLY A 279 -12.09 -5.75 19.95
CA GLY A 279 -12.21 -7.05 20.59
C GLY A 279 -13.56 -7.26 21.29
N SER A 280 -13.71 -8.44 21.89
CA SER A 280 -14.97 -8.89 22.50
C SER A 280 -14.78 -9.40 23.92
N GLY A 281 -15.81 -9.26 24.74
CA GLY A 281 -15.80 -9.69 26.14
C GLY A 281 -14.63 -9.07 26.93
N ASP A 282 -13.91 -9.90 27.67
CA ASP A 282 -12.78 -9.46 28.50
C ASP A 282 -11.47 -9.24 27.69
N GLN A 283 -11.45 -9.59 26.40
CA GLN A 283 -10.28 -9.46 25.53
C GLN A 283 -10.32 -8.19 24.68
N THR A 284 -10.65 -7.07 25.30
CA THR A 284 -10.71 -5.77 24.61
C THR A 284 -9.40 -4.99 24.74
N ARG A 285 -9.16 -4.11 23.78
CA ARG A 285 -8.06 -3.14 23.76
C ARG A 285 -8.57 -1.79 23.32
N ASN A 286 -8.35 -0.76 24.14
CA ASN A 286 -8.57 0.63 23.73
C ASN A 286 -7.35 1.10 22.92
N VAL A 287 -7.56 1.46 21.66
CA VAL A 287 -6.50 1.73 20.68
C VAL A 287 -6.65 3.16 20.16
N LYS A 288 -5.60 3.96 20.35
CA LYS A 288 -5.53 5.37 19.91
C LYS A 288 -5.10 5.48 18.45
N GLU A 289 -5.17 6.68 17.88
CA GLU A 289 -4.66 7.01 16.55
C GLU A 289 -3.27 6.44 16.22
N PHE A 290 -3.05 6.21 14.93
CA PHE A 290 -1.80 5.73 14.32
C PHE A 290 -1.34 4.34 14.75
N HIS A 291 -2.20 3.56 15.40
CA HIS A 291 -1.90 2.19 15.76
C HIS A 291 -2.48 1.22 14.73
N ASN A 292 -1.74 0.16 14.49
CA ASN A 292 -2.22 -1.00 13.75
C ASN A 292 -2.68 -2.07 14.77
N VAL A 293 -3.84 -2.66 14.51
CA VAL A 293 -4.43 -3.78 15.24
C VAL A 293 -4.49 -4.97 14.29
N VAL A 294 -3.65 -5.97 14.49
CA VAL A 294 -3.68 -7.19 13.68
C VAL A 294 -4.55 -8.22 14.38
N PHE A 295 -5.44 -8.84 13.62
CA PHE A 295 -6.32 -9.89 14.12
C PHE A 295 -5.79 -11.28 13.77
N GLU A 296 -6.18 -12.26 14.56
CA GLU A 296 -6.02 -13.66 14.17
C GLU A 296 -6.93 -13.97 12.96
N GLN A 297 -6.52 -14.95 12.14
CA GLN A 297 -7.34 -15.42 11.02
C GLN A 297 -8.60 -16.17 11.50
N GLN A 298 -8.50 -16.84 12.65
CA GLN A 298 -9.62 -17.57 13.25
C GLN A 298 -10.69 -16.60 13.74
N GLY A 299 -11.93 -16.85 13.34
CA GLY A 299 -13.09 -16.04 13.70
C GLY A 299 -13.78 -15.41 12.49
N GLU A 300 -15.02 -15.00 12.71
CA GLU A 300 -15.99 -14.65 11.68
C GLU A 300 -16.12 -13.14 11.48
N PHE A 301 -15.87 -12.36 12.55
CA PHE A 301 -16.04 -10.90 12.54
C PHE A 301 -15.03 -10.18 13.41
N VAL A 302 -14.83 -8.90 13.12
CA VAL A 302 -14.16 -7.95 14.01
C VAL A 302 -15.20 -7.12 14.73
N GLU A 303 -15.00 -6.95 16.04
CA GLU A 303 -15.83 -6.11 16.89
C GLU A 303 -15.07 -4.85 17.29
N ALA A 304 -15.74 -3.71 17.16
CA ALA A 304 -15.22 -2.41 17.55
C ALA A 304 -16.32 -1.53 18.17
N SER A 305 -15.94 -0.67 19.11
CA SER A 305 -16.86 0.26 19.76
C SER A 305 -16.16 1.52 20.24
N VAL A 306 -16.94 2.58 20.45
CA VAL A 306 -16.49 3.81 21.10
C VAL A 306 -17.33 4.02 22.36
N PRO A 307 -16.73 4.25 23.54
CA PRO A 307 -17.49 4.49 24.78
C PRO A 307 -18.47 5.66 24.67
N ASP A 308 -19.60 5.59 25.39
CA ASP A 308 -20.61 6.67 25.42
C ASP A 308 -20.04 8.01 25.89
N ASN A 309 -19.05 7.98 26.78
CA ASN A 309 -18.41 9.15 27.36
C ASN A 309 -17.19 9.65 26.56
N ALA A 310 -16.94 9.12 25.36
CA ALA A 310 -15.88 9.61 24.49
C ALA A 310 -16.20 11.02 23.96
N GLU A 311 -15.18 11.87 23.88
CA GLU A 311 -15.32 13.25 23.41
C GLU A 311 -15.40 13.37 21.88
N GLU A 312 -14.85 12.39 21.17
CA GLU A 312 -14.77 12.35 19.71
C GLU A 312 -15.16 10.97 19.17
N GLU A 313 -15.48 10.90 17.88
CA GLU A 313 -15.69 9.64 17.19
C GLU A 313 -14.37 8.87 16.98
N GLY A 314 -14.48 7.55 16.94
CA GLY A 314 -13.40 6.68 16.51
C GLY A 314 -13.50 6.44 15.01
N ARG A 315 -12.42 6.70 14.26
CA ARG A 315 -12.35 6.40 12.82
C ARG A 315 -11.16 5.50 12.53
N PHE A 316 -11.39 4.43 11.79
CA PHE A 316 -10.35 3.46 11.43
C PHE A 316 -10.60 2.85 10.05
N LEU A 317 -9.51 2.45 9.39
CA LEU A 317 -9.57 1.53 8.27
C LEU A 317 -9.63 0.11 8.80
N LEU A 318 -10.49 -0.73 8.24
CA LEU A 318 -10.48 -2.17 8.42
C LEU A 318 -10.20 -2.82 7.08
N VAL A 319 -9.11 -3.58 7.02
CA VAL A 319 -8.60 -4.18 5.79
C VAL A 319 -8.49 -5.69 5.98
N ALA A 320 -8.98 -6.45 5.00
CA ALA A 320 -8.84 -7.90 4.97
C ALA A 320 -8.46 -8.38 3.57
N GLY A 321 -7.64 -9.42 3.46
CA GLY A 321 -7.18 -9.91 2.16
C GLY A 321 -6.93 -11.41 2.17
N GLN A 322 -7.13 -12.04 1.02
CA GLN A 322 -6.84 -13.46 0.85
C GLN A 322 -5.33 -13.70 0.97
N PRO A 323 -4.86 -14.52 1.94
CA PRO A 323 -3.47 -14.88 2.03
C PRO A 323 -3.04 -15.63 0.77
N LEU A 324 -1.91 -15.22 0.20
CA LEU A 324 -1.28 -15.90 -0.92
C LEU A 324 -0.30 -16.94 -0.39
N ASP A 325 -0.43 -18.17 -0.89
CA ASP A 325 0.52 -19.26 -0.65
C ASP A 325 1.70 -19.15 -1.62
N GLN A 326 2.55 -18.14 -1.39
CA GLN A 326 3.73 -17.88 -2.20
C GLN A 326 4.85 -17.24 -1.38
N LYS A 327 6.09 -17.40 -1.84
CA LYS A 327 7.23 -16.69 -1.28
C LYS A 327 7.15 -15.22 -1.68
N VAL A 328 7.33 -14.33 -0.72
CA VAL A 328 7.51 -12.89 -0.94
C VAL A 328 9.00 -12.57 -0.90
N VAL A 329 9.56 -12.11 -2.01
CA VAL A 329 10.92 -11.57 -2.09
C VAL A 329 10.82 -10.11 -2.50
N GLN A 330 11.06 -9.23 -1.54
CA GLN A 330 10.98 -7.78 -1.72
C GLN A 330 12.38 -7.17 -1.65
N TYR A 331 12.73 -6.39 -2.66
CA TYR A 331 13.91 -5.54 -2.67
C TYR A 331 13.55 -4.15 -3.17
N GLY A 332 13.39 -3.21 -2.23
CA GLY A 332 12.90 -1.87 -2.50
C GLY A 332 11.56 -1.90 -3.24
N PRO A 333 11.47 -1.37 -4.49
CA PRO A 333 10.24 -1.30 -5.27
C PRO A 333 9.84 -2.61 -5.98
N PHE A 334 10.68 -3.64 -5.95
CA PHE A 334 10.44 -4.87 -6.68
C PHE A 334 9.99 -5.98 -5.73
N VAL A 335 8.82 -6.56 -6.00
CA VAL A 335 8.20 -7.61 -5.18
C VAL A 335 7.89 -8.81 -6.05
N VAL A 336 8.70 -9.85 -5.93
CA VAL A 336 8.68 -11.05 -6.77
C VAL A 336 8.74 -12.31 -5.89
N THR A 337 8.89 -13.49 -6.48
CA THR A 337 8.83 -14.78 -5.76
C THR A 337 10.18 -15.46 -5.57
N SER A 338 11.26 -14.96 -6.20
CA SER A 338 12.62 -15.47 -6.02
C SER A 338 13.68 -14.35 -6.01
N GLU A 339 14.90 -14.67 -5.56
CA GLU A 339 16.02 -13.73 -5.57
C GLU A 339 16.51 -13.46 -7.00
N GLU A 340 16.51 -14.48 -7.84
CA GLU A 340 16.81 -14.38 -9.28
C GLU A 340 15.86 -13.42 -9.98
N GLU A 341 14.56 -13.45 -9.65
CA GLU A 341 13.58 -12.52 -10.18
C GLU A 341 13.84 -11.07 -9.74
N VAL A 342 14.38 -10.85 -8.53
CA VAL A 342 14.78 -9.51 -8.08
C VAL A 342 15.94 -8.99 -8.93
N TYR A 343 16.97 -9.81 -9.13
CA TYR A 343 18.09 -9.45 -9.99
C TYR A 343 17.63 -9.14 -11.41
N GLN A 344 16.70 -9.94 -11.95
CA GLN A 344 16.11 -9.68 -13.26
C GLN A 344 15.32 -8.37 -13.29
N ALA A 345 14.50 -8.07 -12.28
CA ALA A 345 13.76 -6.81 -12.19
C ALA A 345 14.66 -5.58 -12.16
N MET A 346 15.77 -5.65 -11.41
CA MET A 346 16.78 -4.60 -11.40
C MET A 346 17.43 -4.41 -12.77
N MET A 347 17.77 -5.52 -13.45
CA MET A 347 18.38 -5.47 -14.79
C MET A 347 17.42 -4.92 -15.84
N ASP A 348 16.16 -5.35 -15.82
CA ASP A 348 15.11 -4.87 -16.71
C ASP A 348 14.89 -3.36 -16.56
N PHE A 349 14.81 -2.87 -15.32
CA PHE A 349 14.70 -1.44 -15.04
C PHE A 349 15.91 -0.66 -15.55
N ARG A 350 17.14 -1.12 -15.25
CA ARG A 350 18.39 -0.46 -15.67
C ARG A 350 18.56 -0.41 -17.19
N THR A 351 18.13 -1.46 -17.89
CA THR A 351 18.27 -1.57 -19.35
C THR A 351 17.08 -1.02 -20.13
N ALA A 352 16.00 -0.64 -19.42
CA ALA A 352 14.70 -0.27 -19.98
C ALA A 352 14.16 -1.39 -20.89
N SER A 353 13.93 -2.57 -20.31
CA SER A 353 13.43 -3.75 -21.02
C SER A 353 12.36 -4.48 -20.21
N ASN A 354 11.66 -5.42 -20.86
CA ASN A 354 10.70 -6.35 -20.26
C ASN A 354 9.65 -5.68 -19.35
N GLY A 355 9.01 -4.62 -19.86
CA GLY A 355 8.01 -3.84 -19.14
C GLY A 355 8.47 -2.44 -18.74
N PHE A 356 9.78 -2.17 -18.76
CA PHE A 356 10.33 -0.84 -18.48
C PHE A 356 10.83 -0.10 -19.74
N GLU A 357 10.42 -0.50 -20.95
CA GLU A 357 10.90 0.11 -22.21
C GLU A 357 10.67 1.63 -22.25
N LYS A 358 9.54 2.08 -21.70
CA LYS A 358 9.15 3.50 -21.65
C LYS A 358 9.90 4.31 -20.59
N SER A 359 10.69 3.68 -19.71
CA SER A 359 11.47 4.42 -18.70
C SER A 359 12.66 5.15 -19.31
N ARG A 360 13.11 4.76 -20.52
CA ARG A 360 14.27 5.34 -21.17
C ARG A 360 14.01 6.81 -21.55
N GLY A 361 14.64 7.72 -20.81
CA GLY A 361 14.55 9.16 -21.07
C GLY A 361 13.19 9.77 -20.72
N TRP A 362 12.34 9.03 -20.00
CA TRP A 362 11.11 9.58 -19.44
C TRP A 362 11.43 10.29 -18.12
N GLU A 363 10.84 11.46 -17.96
CA GLU A 363 10.82 12.23 -16.71
C GLU A 363 9.40 12.78 -16.54
N SER A 364 8.83 12.66 -15.35
CA SER A 364 7.52 13.26 -15.08
C SER A 364 7.61 14.79 -15.06
N GLU A 365 6.54 15.47 -15.50
CA GLU A 365 6.46 16.94 -15.35
C GLU A 365 6.22 17.33 -13.89
N ILE A 366 5.48 16.50 -13.14
CA ILE A 366 5.19 16.78 -11.74
C ILE A 366 6.40 16.56 -10.83
N GLY A 367 7.29 15.62 -11.15
CA GLY A 367 8.52 15.35 -10.37
C GLY A 367 9.50 16.52 -10.42
N LYS A 368 9.49 17.30 -11.50
CA LYS A 368 10.32 18.51 -11.66
C LYS A 368 9.93 19.64 -10.70
N ARG A 369 8.75 19.58 -10.06
CA ARG A 369 8.31 20.56 -9.05
C ARG A 369 9.14 20.52 -7.77
N MET A 370 9.93 19.47 -7.58
CA MET A 370 10.97 19.44 -6.55
C MET A 370 12.06 20.46 -6.92
N ALA A 371 11.87 21.72 -6.48
CA ALA A 371 12.93 22.71 -6.53
C ALA A 371 14.03 22.31 -5.52
N PHE A 372 15.23 22.03 -6.03
CA PHE A 372 16.44 21.85 -5.22
C PHE A 372 16.87 23.15 -4.54
#